data_AF-A0A947P815-F1
#
_entry.id   AF-A0A947P815-F1
#
_cell.length_a   1.000
_cell.length_b   1.000
_cell.length_c   1.000
_cell.angle_alpha   90.00
_cell.angle_beta   90.00
_cell.angle_gamma   90.00
#
_symmetry.space_group_name_H-M   'P 1'
#
loop_
_entity.id
_entity.type
_entity.pdbx_description
1 polymer ?
#
loop_
_entity_poly.entity_id
_entity_poly.type
_entity_poly.pdbx_seq_one_letter_code
_entity_poly.pdbx_strand_id
1 'polypeptide(L)' 'MTDRILSFQFKQTREKISDRGGLAIIDEFIQSLGIRKQIEIEYPRPGSNRGIKPYEYIRTLIYHFIDGGRSRLVGTGYPG' A
#
# COMPACT_ATOMS: atom_id res chain seq x y z
N MET A 1 18.09 -5.58 -21.97
CA MET A 1 17.00 -6.07 -21.11
C MET A 1 17.51 -6.04 -19.68
N THR A 2 16.91 -5.22 -18.82
CA THR A 2 17.33 -5.10 -17.42
C THR A 2 16.38 -5.95 -16.59
N ASP A 3 16.81 -7.14 -16.20
CA ASP A 3 16.05 -8.00 -15.29
C ASP A 3 15.88 -7.28 -13.95
N ARG A 4 14.64 -6.84 -13.66
CA ARG A 4 14.29 -6.28 -12.36
C ARG A 4 14.15 -7.44 -11.37
N ILE A 5 15.27 -7.88 -10.82
CA ILE A 5 15.29 -8.79 -9.69
C ILE A 5 14.59 -8.08 -8.52
N LEU A 6 13.48 -8.65 -8.05
CA LEU A 6 12.78 -8.16 -6.87
C LEU A 6 13.72 -8.26 -5.67
N SER A 7 13.93 -7.16 -4.95
CA SER A 7 14.92 -7.04 -3.87
C SER A 7 14.49 -7.68 -2.55
N PHE A 8 13.60 -8.68 -2.59
CA PHE A 8 13.08 -9.35 -1.40
C PHE A 8 13.00 -10.87 -1.60
N GLN A 9 13.16 -11.61 -0.50
CA GLN A 9 13.16 -13.08 -0.51
C GLN A 9 11.82 -13.62 -0.02
N PHE A 10 11.24 -14.56 -0.76
CA PHE A 10 10.05 -15.28 -0.33
C PHE A 10 10.43 -16.45 0.58
N LYS A 11 9.89 -16.47 1.80
CA LYS A 11 10.00 -17.62 2.71
C LYS A 11 8.66 -18.34 2.75
N GLN A 12 8.65 -19.63 2.42
CA GLN A 12 7.44 -20.45 2.50
C GLN A 12 7.05 -20.66 3.98
N THR A 13 5.79 -20.37 4.32
CA THR A 13 5.21 -20.62 5.64
C THR A 13 3.96 -21.48 5.52
N ARG A 14 3.68 -22.28 6.55
CA ARG A 14 2.43 -23.06 6.69
C ARG A 14 1.31 -22.24 7.32
N GLU A 15 1.60 -21.03 7.77
CA GLU A 15 0.58 -20.08 8.23
C GLU A 15 -0.32 -19.72 7.06
N LYS A 16 -1.63 -19.82 7.28
CA LYS A 16 -2.58 -19.20 6.37
C LYS A 16 -2.29 -17.70 6.37
N ILE A 17 -2.03 -17.16 5.18
CA ILE A 17 -2.16 -15.73 4.93
C ILE A 17 -3.56 -15.37 5.46
N SER A 18 -3.61 -14.56 6.52
CA SER A 18 -4.88 -13.98 6.98
C SER A 18 -5.51 -13.25 5.80
N ASP A 19 -6.83 -13.04 5.78
CA ASP A 19 -7.52 -12.40 4.63
C ASP A 19 -6.81 -11.12 4.13
N ARG A 20 -6.04 -10.43 4.99
CA ARG A 20 -5.24 -9.23 4.66
C ARG A 20 -3.72 -9.43 4.56
N GLY A 21 -3.19 -10.62 4.83
CA GLY A 21 -1.74 -10.87 4.78
C GLY A 21 -1.15 -10.69 3.36
N GLY A 22 -1.98 -10.76 2.31
CA GLY A 22 -1.58 -10.42 0.94
C GLY A 22 -1.17 -8.95 0.76
N LEU A 23 -1.70 -8.04 1.58
CA LEU A 23 -1.37 -6.61 1.50
C LEU A 23 0.09 -6.33 1.87
N ALA A 24 0.72 -7.16 2.70
CA ALA A 24 2.14 -7.02 3.05
C ALA A 24 3.03 -7.23 1.83
N ILE A 25 2.69 -8.20 0.96
CA ILE A 25 3.41 -8.46 -0.29
C ILE A 25 3.26 -7.27 -1.24
N ILE A 26 2.06 -6.69 -1.32
CA ILE A 26 1.81 -5.48 -2.12
C ILE A 26 2.62 -4.30 -1.61
N ASP A 27 2.71 -4.11 -0.29
CA ASP A 27 3.50 -3.01 0.27
C ASP A 27 5.00 -3.17 -0.05
N GLU A 28 5.53 -4.38 0.09
CA GLU A 28 6.92 -4.69 -0.29
C GLU A 28 7.17 -4.46 -1.78
N PHE A 29 6.20 -4.80 -2.63
CA PHE A 29 6.27 -4.56 -4.06
C PHE A 29 6.29 -3.07 -4.41
N ILE A 30 5.43 -2.26 -3.77
CA ILE A 30 5.40 -0.80 -3.94
C ILE A 30 6.73 -0.17 -3.51
N GLN A 31 7.31 -0.65 -2.41
CA GLN A 31 8.59 -0.17 -1.90
C GLN A 31 9.76 -0.55 -2.82
N SER A 32 9.87 -1.82 -3.21
CA SER A 32 10.96 -2.33 -4.07
C SER A 32 10.97 -1.72 -5.48
N LEU A 33 9.80 -1.38 -6.03
CA LEU A 33 9.70 -0.67 -7.30
C LEU A 33 10.01 0.83 -7.21
N GLY A 34 10.16 1.38 -6.00
CA GLY A 34 10.41 2.81 -5.80
C GLY A 34 9.21 3.70 -6.15
N ILE A 35 8.00 3.13 -6.19
CA ILE A 35 6.76 3.84 -6.57
C ILE A 35 6.53 5.06 -5.68
N ARG A 36 6.85 4.95 -4.39
CA ARG A 36 6.79 6.09 -3.46
C ARG A 36 7.60 7.29 -3.95
N LYS A 37 8.83 7.06 -4.39
CA LYS A 37 9.72 8.12 -4.86
C LYS A 37 9.19 8.74 -6.16
N GLN A 38 8.66 7.92 -7.06
CA GLN A 38 8.06 8.40 -8.30
C GLN A 38 6.85 9.28 -8.03
N ILE A 39 5.95 8.86 -7.13
CA ILE A 39 4.77 9.63 -6.75
C ILE A 39 5.15 10.99 -6.15
N GLU A 40 6.13 11.04 -5.25
CA GLU A 40 6.57 12.29 -4.63
C GLU A 40 7.28 13.26 -5.61
N ILE A 41 7.75 12.76 -6.76
CA ILE A 41 8.36 13.57 -7.82
C ILE A 41 7.29 14.10 -8.80
N GLU A 42 6.39 13.22 -9.23
CA GLU A 42 5.41 13.53 -10.28
C GLU A 42 4.20 14.31 -9.75
N TYR A 43 3.84 14.14 -8.47
CA TYR A 43 2.66 14.79 -7.90
C TYR A 43 3.02 16.02 -7.08
N PRO A 44 2.24 17.11 -7.21
CA PRO A 44 2.47 18.31 -6.43
C PRO A 44 2.27 18.01 -4.94
N ARG A 45 3.15 18.61 -4.12
CA ARG A 45 2.94 18.60 -2.68
C ARG A 45 1.66 19.37 -2.34
N PRO A 46 0.95 18.98 -1.29
CA PRO A 46 -0.25 19.70 -0.88
C PRO A 46 0.11 21.15 -0.55
N GLY A 47 -0.54 22.11 -1.20
CA GLY A 47 -0.27 23.54 -0.99
C GLY A 47 -0.69 24.04 0.40
N SER A 48 -1.54 23.28 1.09
CA SER A 48 -1.86 23.48 2.51
C SER A 48 -1.08 22.47 3.34
N ASN A 49 -0.48 22.91 4.45
CA ASN A 49 0.20 22.04 5.43
C ASN A 49 -0.75 21.00 6.10
N ARG A 50 -2.03 20.98 5.69
CA ARG A 50 -3.08 20.06 6.15
C ARG A 50 -3.52 19.06 5.08
N GLY A 51 -2.93 19.09 3.90
CA GLY A 51 -3.32 18.18 2.81
C GLY A 51 -2.71 16.79 2.96
N ILE A 52 -3.40 15.79 2.40
CA ILE A 52 -2.94 14.40 2.37
C ILE A 52 -1.74 14.30 1.42
N LYS A 53 -0.66 13.64 1.84
CA LYS A 53 0.49 13.41 0.97
C LYS A 53 0.07 12.58 -0.26
N PRO A 54 0.57 12.89 -1.47
CA PRO A 54 0.20 12.17 -2.68
C PRO A 54 0.37 10.65 -2.57
N TYR A 55 1.47 10.22 -1.94
CA TYR A 55 1.73 8.79 -1.70
C TYR A 55 0.63 8.12 -0.86
N GLU A 56 0.21 8.74 0.24
CA GLU A 56 -0.80 8.17 1.15
C GLU A 56 -2.16 8.04 0.46
N TYR A 57 -2.51 9.02 -0.38
CA TYR A 57 -3.73 9.01 -1.17
C TYR A 57 -3.72 7.86 -2.20
N ILE A 58 -2.65 7.76 -3.00
CA ILE A 58 -2.53 6.74 -4.05
C ILE A 58 -2.40 5.34 -3.44
N ARG A 59 -1.63 5.17 -2.36
CA ARG A 59 -1.50 3.88 -1.65
C ARG A 59 -2.86 3.41 -1.12
N THR A 60 -3.66 4.33 -0.61
CA THR A 60 -5.02 4.03 -0.15
C THR A 60 -5.90 3.53 -1.31
N LEU A 61 -5.82 4.15 -2.49
CA LEU A 61 -6.53 3.68 -3.69
C LEU A 61 -6.06 2.29 -4.12
N ILE A 62 -4.75 2.03 -4.12
CA ILE A 62 -4.17 0.71 -4.45
C ILE A 62 -4.73 -0.36 -3.53
N TYR A 63 -4.77 -0.11 -2.22
CA TYR A 63 -5.35 -1.05 -1.27
C TYR A 63 -6.86 -1.21 -1.43
N HIS A 64 -7.58 -0.12 -1.77
CA HIS A 64 -9.00 -0.19 -2.07
C HIS A 64 -9.28 -1.10 -3.27
N PHE A 65 -8.49 -1.00 -4.33
CA PHE A 65 -8.66 -1.81 -5.53
C PHE A 65 -8.24 -3.28 -5.34
N ILE A 66 -7.27 -3.55 -4.48
CA ILE A 66 -6.75 -4.92 -4.27
C ILE A 66 -7.58 -5.69 -3.23
N ASP A 67 -7.94 -5.06 -2.11
CA ASP A 67 -8.60 -5.71 -0.96
C ASP A 67 -10.09 -5.31 -0.82
N GLY A 68 -10.65 -4.61 -1.81
CA GLY A 68 -12.06 -4.25 -1.83
C GLY A 68 -12.46 -3.17 -0.82
N GLY A 69 -11.50 -2.39 -0.33
CA GLY A 69 -11.79 -1.13 0.33
C GLY A 69 -12.56 -1.21 1.64
N ARG A 70 -11.95 -1.80 2.68
CA ARG A 70 -12.34 -1.48 4.05
C ARG A 70 -11.32 -0.57 4.70
N SER A 71 -11.43 0.73 4.42
CA SER A 71 -10.93 1.73 5.36
C SER A 71 -11.71 1.56 6.66
N ARG A 72 -11.11 0.90 7.66
CA ARG A 72 -11.63 0.94 9.01
C ARG A 72 -11.45 2.37 9.51
N LEU A 73 -12.41 3.23 9.20
CA LEU A 73 -12.59 4.48 9.92
C LEU A 73 -12.81 4.08 11.37
N VAL A 74 -11.87 4.52 12.22
CA VAL A 74 -12.00 4.43 13.66
C VAL A 74 -13.28 5.16 14.06
N GLY A 75 -14.20 4.46 14.72
CA GLY A 75 -15.39 5.03 15.33
C GLY A 75 -16.69 4.77 14.57
N THR A 76 -17.29 3.61 14.80
CA THR A 76 -18.68 3.46 15.27
C THR A 76 -18.88 1.98 15.55
N GLY A 77 -19.22 1.64 16.79
CA GLY A 77 -19.50 0.26 17.18
C GLY A 77 -20.75 -0.28 16.50
N TYR A 78 -20.81 -1.60 16.35
CA TYR A 78 -22.01 -2.40 16.62
C TYR A 78 -21.57 -3.87 16.82
N PRO A 79 -22.10 -4.57 17.84
CA PRO A 79 -22.01 -6.02 17.96
C PRO A 79 -23.01 -6.70 17.01
N GLY A 80 -22.63 -7.87 16.51
CA GLY A 80 -23.45 -8.76 15.70
C GLY A 80 -22.69 -10.05 15.48
#